data_AF-A0A958LDN5-F1
#
_entry.id   AF-A0A958LDN5-F1
#
_cell.length_a   1.000
_cell.length_b   1.000
_cell.length_c   1.000
_cell.angle_alpha   90.00
_cell.angle_beta   90.00
_cell.angle_gamma   90.00
#
_symmetry.space_group_name_H-M   'P 1'
#
loop_
_entity.id
_entity.type
_entity.pdbx_description
1 polymer ?
#
loop_
_entity_poly.entity_id
_entity_poly.type
_entity_poly.pdbx_seq_one_letter_code
_entity_poly.pdbx_strand_id
1 'polypeptide(L)'
;MNFSTSKPLLFPRRIAAIVPRFGPSLGGGAEALVRALVLHLRDQPSVQTVEVWTTCAEDHRTWHNSLPAGTSMEDGIVVRRFPVDERDVEVFLDAELAMRDGLPLSIEEQLGWLTHSVNS
;
A
#
# COMPACT_ATOMS: atom_id res chain seq x y z
N MET A 1 -49.39 2.24 -11.61
CA MET A 1 -48.10 2.58 -12.26
C MET A 1 -47.03 1.77 -11.55
N ASN A 2 -46.54 0.69 -12.18
CA ASN A 2 -45.44 -0.11 -11.63
C ASN A 2 -44.13 0.50 -12.13
N PHE A 3 -43.45 1.26 -11.27
CA PHE A 3 -42.06 1.62 -11.51
C PHE A 3 -41.22 0.37 -11.26
N SER A 4 -40.99 -0.40 -12.33
CA SER A 4 -39.89 -1.36 -12.37
C SER A 4 -38.60 -0.55 -12.34
N THR A 5 -38.02 -0.38 -11.15
CA THR A 5 -36.64 0.06 -11.02
C THR A 5 -35.80 -1.10 -11.53
N SER A 6 -35.40 -1.04 -12.81
CA SER A 6 -34.33 -1.88 -13.31
C SER A 6 -33.12 -1.63 -12.41
N LYS A 7 -32.82 -2.61 -11.55
CA LYS A 7 -31.55 -2.66 -10.83
C LYS A 7 -30.49 -2.49 -11.93
N PRO A 8 -29.64 -1.45 -11.89
CA PRO A 8 -28.60 -1.34 -12.90
C PRO A 8 -27.81 -2.65 -12.85
N LEU A 9 -27.51 -3.21 -14.02
CA LEU A 9 -26.57 -4.31 -14.16
C LEU A 9 -25.23 -3.77 -13.62
N LEU A 10 -25.02 -3.92 -12.31
CA LEU A 10 -23.76 -3.61 -11.66
C LEU A 10 -22.79 -4.66 -12.16
N PHE A 11 -21.94 -4.27 -13.11
CA PHE A 11 -20.77 -5.06 -13.43
C PHE A 11 -20.03 -5.33 -12.12
N PRO A 12 -19.81 -6.61 -11.78
CA PRO A 12 -19.24 -6.96 -10.50
C PRO A 12 -17.82 -6.37 -10.45
N ARG A 13 -17.55 -5.53 -9.45
CA ARG A 13 -16.32 -4.72 -9.42
C ARG A 13 -15.13 -5.53 -8.95
N ARG A 14 -14.00 -5.41 -9.65
CA ARG A 14 -12.70 -5.93 -9.20
C ARG A 14 -11.89 -4.77 -8.64
N ILE A 15 -11.45 -4.88 -7.39
CA ILE A 15 -10.79 -3.81 -6.66
C ILE A 15 -9.40 -4.30 -6.23
N ALA A 16 -8.38 -3.48 -6.47
CA ALA A 16 -7.06 -3.65 -5.86
C ALA A 16 -6.80 -2.45 -4.95
N ALA A 17 -6.52 -2.71 -3.67
CA ALA A 17 -6.07 -1.69 -2.74
C ALA A 17 -4.54 -1.73 -2.65
N ILE A 18 -3.89 -0.58 -2.82
CA ILE A 18 -2.43 -0.48 -2.76
C ILE A 18 -2.08 0.23 -1.45
N VAL A 19 -1.25 -0.40 -0.63
CA VAL A 19 -0.85 0.12 0.67
C VAL A 19 0.57 -0.35 0.99
N PRO A 20 1.46 0.50 1.53
CA PRO A 20 2.87 0.13 1.72
C PRO A 20 3.04 -1.14 2.55
N ARG A 21 2.20 -1.34 3.56
CA ARG A 21 2.25 -2.51 4.45
C ARG A 21 0.83 -3.00 4.74
N PHE A 22 0.66 -4.32 4.81
CA PHE A 22 -0.61 -4.97 5.10
C PHE A 22 -0.40 -6.16 6.02
N GLY A 23 -1.22 -6.27 7.06
CA GLY A 23 -1.17 -7.38 8.01
C GLY A 23 -1.99 -7.09 9.27
N PRO A 24 -2.29 -8.12 10.10
CA PRO A 24 -3.12 -7.98 11.29
C PRO A 24 -2.44 -7.25 12.46
N SER A 25 -1.11 -7.18 12.47
CA SER A 25 -0.29 -6.57 13.52
C SER A 25 -0.13 -5.04 13.39
N LEU A 26 -0.66 -4.43 12.34
CA LEU A 26 -0.50 -3.00 12.06
C LEU A 26 -1.47 -2.17 12.90
N GLY A 27 -0.93 -1.38 13.84
CA GLY A 27 -1.68 -0.74 14.93
C GLY A 27 -2.39 0.58 14.63
N GLY A 28 -2.51 1.03 13.37
CA GLY A 28 -3.20 2.28 13.04
C GLY A 28 -2.92 2.82 11.63
N GLY A 29 -3.32 4.07 11.37
CA GLY A 29 -2.98 4.81 10.15
C GLY A 29 -3.72 4.34 8.89
N ALA A 30 -3.11 4.63 7.73
CA ALA A 30 -3.65 4.25 6.43
C ALA A 30 -3.75 2.73 6.28
N GLU A 31 -2.79 1.99 6.87
CA GLU A 31 -2.75 0.53 6.82
C GLU A 31 -3.95 -0.12 7.52
N ALA A 32 -4.27 0.34 8.74
CA ALA A 32 -5.44 -0.15 9.46
C ALA A 32 -6.75 0.21 8.75
N LEU A 33 -6.84 1.44 8.21
CA LEU A 33 -8.01 1.90 7.45
C LEU A 33 -8.23 1.05 6.19
N VAL A 34 -7.18 0.83 5.39
CA VAL A 34 -7.25 0.01 4.18
C VAL A 34 -7.65 -1.41 4.54
N ARG A 35 -7.08 -2.00 5.61
CA ARG A 35 -7.46 -3.34 6.06
C ARG A 35 -8.94 -3.44 6.41
N ALA A 36 -9.48 -2.50 7.19
CA ALA A 36 -10.90 -2.47 7.51
C ALA A 36 -11.77 -2.31 6.25
N LEU A 37 -11.35 -1.46 5.32
CA LEU A 37 -12.05 -1.21 4.06
C LEU A 37 -12.10 -2.45 3.16
N VAL A 38 -10.97 -3.14 2.94
CA VAL A 38 -10.95 -4.31 2.04
C VAL A 38 -11.75 -5.47 2.59
N LEU A 39 -11.73 -5.68 3.92
CA LEU A 39 -12.56 -6.69 4.58
C LEU A 39 -14.04 -6.37 4.44
N HIS A 40 -14.42 -5.09 4.59
CA HIS A 40 -15.81 -4.67 4.37
C HIS A 40 -16.24 -4.82 2.90
N LEU A 41 -15.38 -4.45 1.94
CA LEU A 41 -15.66 -4.53 0.51
C LEU A 41 -15.78 -5.97 0.00
N ARG A 42 -15.00 -6.90 0.56
CA ARG A 42 -15.07 -8.33 0.23
C ARG A 42 -16.48 -8.89 0.40
N ASP A 43 -17.21 -8.41 1.41
CA ASP A 43 -18.54 -8.90 1.76
C ASP A 43 -19.66 -8.14 1.00
N GLN A 44 -19.32 -7.20 0.11
CA GLN A 44 -20.30 -6.43 -0.65
C GLN A 44 -20.81 -7.21 -1.88
N PRO A 45 -22.14 -7.37 -2.06
CA PRO A 45 -22.70 -8.11 -3.20
C PRO A 45 -22.36 -7.55 -4.58
N SER A 46 -21.91 -6.29 -4.66
CA SER A 46 -21.52 -5.61 -5.90
C SER A 46 -20.03 -5.75 -6.24
N VAL A 47 -19.24 -6.37 -5.35
CA VAL A 47 -17.80 -6.54 -5.50
C VAL A 47 -17.50 -8.01 -5.82
N GLN A 48 -16.84 -8.24 -6.96
CA GLN A 48 -16.44 -9.57 -7.41
C GLN A 48 -15.21 -10.07 -6.65
N THR A 49 -14.19 -9.20 -6.57
CA THR A 49 -12.87 -9.52 -6.04
C THR A 49 -12.29 -8.30 -5.37
N VAL A 50 -11.65 -8.52 -4.22
CA VAL A 50 -10.78 -7.53 -3.58
C VAL A 50 -9.41 -8.16 -3.41
N GLU A 51 -8.38 -7.47 -3.87
CA GLU A 51 -6.98 -7.85 -3.66
C GLU A 51 -6.23 -6.68 -2.99
N VAL A 52 -5.16 -7.00 -2.28
CA VAL A 52 -4.24 -6.02 -1.70
C VAL A 52 -2.88 -6.17 -2.34
N TRP A 53 -2.31 -5.06 -2.80
CA TRP A 53 -0.94 -4.99 -3.30
C TRP A 53 -0.11 -4.18 -2.31
N THR A 54 0.97 -4.77 -1.85
CA THR A 54 1.73 -4.25 -0.72
C THR A 54 3.19 -4.68 -0.81
N THR A 55 4.04 -4.16 0.06
CA THR A 55 5.44 -4.57 0.08
C THR A 55 5.65 -5.85 0.90
N CYS A 56 6.86 -6.40 0.84
CA CYS A 56 7.32 -7.47 1.72
C CYS A 56 7.77 -6.96 3.10
N ALA A 57 7.68 -5.65 3.36
CA ALA A 57 8.10 -5.05 4.62
C ALA A 57 6.98 -5.02 5.67
N GLU A 58 7.35 -5.21 6.94
CA GLU A 58 6.45 -5.05 8.09
C GLU A 58 6.80 -3.80 8.92
N ASP A 59 8.09 -3.47 9.03
CA ASP A 59 8.58 -2.35 9.80
C ASP A 59 8.82 -1.11 8.92
N HIS A 60 8.12 -0.01 9.21
CA HIS A 60 8.30 1.30 8.56
C HIS A 60 9.63 1.99 8.84
N ARG A 61 10.44 1.48 9.78
CA ARG A 61 11.77 2.02 10.05
C ARG A 61 12.80 1.36 9.15
N THR A 62 12.84 0.04 9.16
CA THR A 62 13.87 -0.72 8.44
C THR A 62 13.48 -0.95 6.98
N TRP A 63 12.20 -1.16 6.69
CA TRP A 63 11.70 -1.63 5.40
C TRP A 63 12.28 -2.96 4.94
N HIS A 64 12.88 -3.74 5.84
CA HIS A 64 13.44 -5.03 5.48
C HIS A 64 12.35 -5.97 4.92
N ASN A 65 12.68 -6.71 3.87
CA ASN A 65 11.80 -7.71 3.25
C ASN A 65 11.66 -8.94 4.18
N SER A 66 10.87 -8.83 5.26
CA SER A 66 10.65 -9.90 6.24
C SER A 66 9.60 -10.92 5.81
N LEU A 67 8.71 -10.55 4.88
CA LEU A 67 7.66 -11.41 4.33
C LEU A 67 8.03 -11.94 2.94
N PRO A 68 7.53 -13.12 2.55
CA PRO A 68 7.80 -13.67 1.21
C PRO A 68 7.11 -12.85 0.11
N ALA A 69 7.83 -12.62 -0.98
CA ALA A 69 7.26 -12.02 -2.20
C ALA A 69 6.27 -12.95 -2.89
N GLY A 70 5.38 -12.37 -3.70
CA GLY A 70 4.39 -13.09 -4.48
C GLY A 70 2.99 -13.03 -3.88
N THR A 71 2.14 -13.99 -4.23
CA THR A 71 0.72 -13.99 -3.86
C THR A 71 0.44 -14.93 -2.69
N SER A 72 -0.36 -14.48 -1.74
CA SER A 72 -0.87 -15.25 -0.60
C SER A 72 -2.36 -14.95 -0.36
N MET A 73 -2.98 -15.66 0.58
CA MET A 73 -4.36 -15.44 1.00
C MET A 73 -4.36 -15.08 2.49
N GLU A 74 -4.87 -13.90 2.85
CA GLU A 74 -4.99 -13.44 4.23
C GLU A 74 -6.44 -12.99 4.47
N ASP A 75 -7.12 -13.56 5.46
CA ASP A 75 -8.53 -13.25 5.77
C ASP A 75 -9.47 -13.32 4.55
N GLY A 76 -9.22 -14.27 3.63
CA GLY A 76 -10.01 -14.42 2.40
C GLY A 76 -9.78 -13.31 1.36
N ILE A 77 -8.73 -12.50 1.53
CA ILE A 77 -8.26 -11.49 0.58
C ILE A 77 -6.97 -11.99 -0.07
N VAL A 78 -6.86 -11.85 -1.40
CA VAL A 78 -5.61 -12.09 -2.11
C VAL A 78 -4.63 -10.96 -1.77
N VAL A 79 -3.48 -11.29 -1.21
CA VAL A 79 -2.41 -10.33 -0.90
C VAL A 79 -1.22 -10.59 -1.80
N ARG A 80 -0.83 -9.59 -2.57
CA ARG A 80 0.34 -9.62 -3.45
C ARG A 80 1.44 -8.74 -2.87
N ARG A 81 2.58 -9.36 -2.56
CA ARG A 81 3.74 -8.72 -1.96
C ARG A 81 4.86 -8.53 -2.97
N PHE A 82 5.38 -7.31 -3.01
CA PHE A 82 6.51 -6.92 -3.84
C PHE A 82 7.72 -6.63 -2.93
N PRO A 83 8.93 -7.12 -3.26
CA PRO A 83 10.11 -6.77 -2.49
C PRO A 83 10.38 -5.28 -2.63
N VAL A 84 10.85 -4.62 -1.56
CA VAL A 84 11.43 -3.29 -1.69
C VAL A 84 12.89 -3.38 -2.12
N ASP A 85 13.34 -2.39 -2.87
CA ASP A 85 14.73 -2.25 -3.30
C ASP A 85 15.66 -1.95 -2.12
N GLU A 86 16.94 -2.31 -2.27
CA GLU A 86 17.98 -1.85 -1.35
C GLU A 86 18.12 -0.33 -1.45
N ARG A 87 18.38 0.32 -0.31
CA ARG A 87 18.48 1.78 -0.22
C ARG A 87 19.58 2.22 0.73
N ASP A 88 20.13 3.40 0.45
CA ASP A 88 21.03 4.11 1.34
C ASP A 88 20.21 5.01 2.27
N VAL A 89 20.14 4.62 3.54
CA VAL A 89 19.33 5.35 4.52
C VAL A 89 19.94 6.70 4.87
N GLU A 90 21.28 6.84 4.79
CA GLU A 90 21.96 8.09 5.13
C GLU A 90 21.68 9.15 4.06
N VAL A 91 21.81 8.79 2.78
CA VAL A 91 21.47 9.70 1.66
C VAL A 91 20.01 10.17 1.75
N PHE A 92 19.08 9.27 2.07
CA PHE A 92 17.68 9.63 2.27
C PHE A 92 17.49 10.59 3.45
N LEU A 93 18.10 10.30 4.61
CA LEU A 93 17.93 11.08 5.83
C LEU A 93 18.56 12.48 5.72
N ASP A 94 19.71 12.62 5.08
CA ASP A 94 20.36 13.92 4.88
C ASP A 94 19.45 14.87 4.10
N ALA A 95 18.83 14.37 3.04
CA ALA A 95 17.87 15.16 2.25
C ALA A 95 16.57 15.46 3.03
N GLU A 96 16.03 14.50 3.79
CA GLU A 96 14.87 14.72 4.68
C GLU A 96 15.14 15.83 5.72
N LEU A 97 16.31 15.80 6.35
CA LEU A 97 16.71 16.79 7.37
C LEU A 97 16.84 18.18 6.75
N ALA A 98 17.48 18.30 5.59
CA ALA A 98 17.60 19.56 4.87
C ALA A 98 16.22 20.13 4.49
N MET A 99 15.31 19.31 3.94
CA MET A 99 13.95 19.74 3.60
C MET A 99 13.15 20.18 4.83
N ARG A 100 13.22 19.40 5.92
CA ARG A 100 12.55 19.72 7.19
C ARG A 100 13.02 21.07 7.74
N ASP A 101 14.31 21.36 7.62
CA ASP A 101 14.91 22.59 8.14
C ASP A 101 14.78 23.77 7.15
N GLY A 102 14.09 23.57 6.02
CA GLY A 102 13.82 24.60 5.01
C GLY A 102 15.02 24.97 4.14
N LEU A 103 16.03 24.11 4.09
CA LEU A 103 17.22 24.29 3.27
C LEU A 103 16.95 23.86 1.82
N PRO A 104 17.50 24.56 0.82
CA PRO A 104 17.36 24.15 -0.57
C PRO A 104 18.17 22.88 -0.83
N LEU A 105 17.62 21.99 -1.65
CA LEU A 105 18.34 20.83 -2.20
C LEU A 105 18.71 21.09 -3.66
N SER A 106 19.94 20.71 -4.03
CA SER A 106 20.35 20.55 -5.43
C SER A 106 19.54 19.45 -6.12
N ILE A 107 19.57 19.42 -7.45
CA ILE A 107 18.92 18.35 -8.22
C ILE A 107 19.51 16.97 -7.90
N GLU A 108 20.81 16.89 -7.64
CA GLU A 108 21.47 15.65 -7.26
C GLU A 108 20.95 15.12 -5.92
N GLU A 109 20.80 16.00 -4.92
CA GLU A 109 20.25 15.61 -3.61
C GLU A 109 18.76 15.24 -3.69
N GLN A 110 17.97 15.95 -4.51
CA GLN A 110 16.57 15.59 -4.75
C GLN A 110 16.43 14.23 -5.42
N LEU A 111 17.27 13.94 -6.42
CA LEU A 111 17.31 12.64 -7.07
C LEU A 111 17.79 11.56 -6.10
N GLY A 112 18.80 11.86 -5.28
CA GLY A 112 19.28 10.98 -4.22
C GLY A 112 18.17 10.63 -3.22
N TRP A 113 17.37 11.60 -2.80
CA TRP A 113 16.20 11.36 -1.96
C TRP A 113 15.18 10.44 -2.63
N LEU A 114 14.87 10.66 -3.91
CA LEU A 114 13.94 9.82 -4.68
C LEU A 114 14.44 8.38 -4.84
N THR A 115 15.69 8.20 -5.24
CA THR A 115 16.24 6.87 -5.52
C THR A 115 16.48 6.05 -4.26
N HIS A 116 16.79 6.70 -3.14
CA HIS A 116 17.02 6.03 -1.85
C HIS A 116 15.80 6.09 -0.90
N SER A 117 14.66 6.59 -1.39
CA SER A 117 13.35 6.35 -0.79
C SER A 117 12.97 4.86 -0.88
N VAL A 118 11.82 4.52 -0.33
CA VAL A 118 11.30 3.14 -0.41
C VAL A 118 10.66 2.92 -1.78
N ASN A 119 11.30 2.09 -2.60
CA ASN A 119 10.86 1.71 -3.95
C ASN A 119 10.55 0.20 -4.01
N SER A 120 9.55 -0.21 -4.80
CA SER A 120 9.04 -1.60 -4.89
C SER A 120 8.44 -1.89 -6.27
#